data_AF-A0A7C5L646-F1
#
_entry.id   AF-A0A7C5L646-F1
#
_cell.length_a   1.000
_cell.length_b   1.000
_cell.length_c   1.000
_cell.angle_alpha   90.00
_cell.angle_beta   90.00
_cell.angle_gamma   90.00
#
_symmetry.space_group_name_H-M   'P 1'
#
loop_
_entity.id
_entity.type
_entity.pdbx_description
1 polymer ?
#
loop_
_entity_poly.entity_id
_entity_poly.type
_entity_poly.pdbx_seq_one_letter_code
_entity_poly.pdbx_strand_id
1 'polypeptide(L)' 'GKPRIAGTRIPVETILGLLADGLTPKEIIAKCYPDLPEEGILACIRYAKQLVEEEEAHAVPEV' A
#
# COMPACT_ATOMS: atom_id res chain seq x y z
N GLY A 1 -5.17 8.29 13.97
CA GLY A 1 -5.21 8.79 12.57
C GLY A 1 -4.77 7.67 11.64
N LYS A 2 -5.15 7.69 10.36
CA LYS A 2 -4.76 6.63 9.42
C LYS A 2 -3.24 6.61 9.17
N PRO A 3 -2.61 5.44 9.04
CA PRO A 3 -1.18 5.34 8.72
C PRO A 3 -0.90 5.99 7.36
N ARG A 4 0.23 6.70 7.27
CA ARG A 4 0.66 7.44 6.07
C ARG A 4 2.13 7.17 5.77
N ILE A 5 2.51 7.27 4.51
CA ILE A 5 3.91 7.13 4.09
C ILE A 5 4.70 8.31 4.67
N ALA A 6 5.82 8.01 5.33
CA ALA A 6 6.66 9.01 5.97
C ALA A 6 7.08 10.10 4.97
N GLY A 7 7.05 11.36 5.40
CA GLY A 7 7.37 12.51 4.53
C GLY A 7 6.26 12.90 3.55
N THR A 8 5.16 12.15 3.48
CA THR A 8 4.02 12.44 2.59
C THR A 8 2.72 12.63 3.37
N ARG A 9 1.67 13.07 2.67
CA ARG A 9 0.29 13.03 3.14
C ARG A 9 -0.51 11.86 2.54
N ILE A 10 0.17 10.90 1.91
CA ILE A 10 -0.44 9.78 1.21
C ILE A 10 -0.78 8.68 2.24
N PRO A 11 -2.07 8.33 2.42
CA PRO A 11 -2.47 7.23 3.29
C PRO A 11 -1.99 5.89 2.74
N VAL A 12 -1.62 4.96 3.64
CA VAL A 12 -1.20 3.61 3.25
C VAL A 12 -2.34 2.88 2.52
N GLU A 13 -3.58 3.02 3.00
CA GLU A 13 -4.77 2.44 2.37
C GLU A 13 -4.94 2.85 0.90
N THR A 14 -4.52 4.06 0.53
CA THR A 14 -4.67 4.56 -0.84
C THR A 14 -3.77 3.78 -1.80
N ILE A 15 -2.53 3.52 -1.41
CA ILE A 15 -1.60 2.73 -2.24
C ILE A 15 -2.06 1.27 -2.32
N LEU A 16 -2.50 0.69 -1.20
CA LEU A 16 -3.00 -0.69 -1.19
C LEU A 16 -4.27 -0.84 -2.04
N GLY A 17 -5.16 0.16 -2.04
CA GLY A 17 -6.35 0.18 -2.90
C GLY A 17 -5.98 0.19 -4.38
N LEU A 18 -5.04 1.04 -4.80
CA LEU A 18 -4.58 1.07 -6.20
C LEU A 18 -3.93 -0.25 -6.63
N LEU A 19 -3.16 -0.90 -5.74
CA LEU A 19 -2.60 -2.23 -5.99
C LEU A 19 -3.70 -3.29 -6.12
N ALA A 20 -4.74 -3.21 -5.28
CA ALA A 20 -5.90 -4.11 -5.35
C ALA A 20 -6.72 -3.92 -6.63
N ASP A 21 -6.79 -2.69 -7.15
CA ASP A 21 -7.39 -2.35 -8.45
C ASP A 21 -6.54 -2.82 -9.65
N GLY A 22 -5.40 -3.48 -9.40
CA GLY A 22 -4.55 -4.09 -10.42
C GLY A 22 -3.49 -3.16 -11.01
N LEU A 23 -3.30 -1.94 -10.47
CA LEU A 23 -2.23 -1.07 -10.94
C LEU A 23 -0.87 -1.59 -10.48
N THR A 24 0.10 -1.53 -11.38
CA THR A 24 1.49 -1.85 -11.01
C THR A 24 2.14 -0.70 -10.23
N PRO A 25 3.16 -0.97 -9.39
CA PRO A 25 3.91 0.09 -8.70
C PRO A 25 4.41 1.19 -9.63
N LYS A 26 4.90 0.81 -10.83
CA LYS A 26 5.37 1.76 -11.85
C LYS A 26 4.26 2.67 -12.36
N GLU A 27 3.05 2.14 -12.54
CA GLU A 27 1.90 2.94 -12.97
C GLU A 27 1.40 3.87 -11.87
N ILE A 28 1.39 3.40 -10.61
CA ILE A 28 1.03 4.23 -9.46
C ILE A 28 1.95 5.45 -9.39
N ILE A 29 3.26 5.23 -9.52
CA ILE A 29 4.25 6.32 -9.52
C ILE A 29 4.03 7.22 -10.74
N ALA A 30 3.98 6.66 -11.95
CA ALA A 30 3.91 7.46 -13.17
C ALA A 30 2.59 8.25 -13.34
N LYS A 31 1.45 7.68 -12.90
CA LYS A 31 0.11 8.25 -13.15
C LYS A 31 -0.47 8.99 -11.96
N CYS A 32 -0.13 8.61 -10.72
CA CYS A 32 -0.79 9.13 -9.52
C CYS A 32 0.16 9.92 -8.63
N TYR A 33 1.36 9.40 -8.39
CA TYR A 33 2.31 9.97 -7.43
C TYR A 33 3.75 10.00 -7.99
N PRO A 34 4.07 10.93 -8.91
CA PRO A 34 5.39 10.99 -9.57
C PRO A 34 6.56 11.19 -8.60
N ASP A 35 6.31 11.86 -7.48
CA ASP A 35 7.31 12.14 -6.44
C ASP A 35 7.42 11.02 -5.39
N LEU A 36 6.60 9.96 -5.49
CA LEU A 36 6.65 8.83 -4.57
C LEU A 36 7.74 7.85 -5.03
N PRO A 37 8.80 7.63 -4.24
CA PRO A 37 9.77 6.59 -4.55
C PRO A 37 9.15 5.20 -4.43
N GLU A 38 9.70 4.24 -5.17
CA GLU A 38 9.24 2.84 -5.15
C GLU A 38 9.30 2.24 -3.74
N GLU A 39 10.29 2.64 -2.94
CA GLU A 39 10.43 2.27 -1.54
C GLU A 39 9.21 2.66 -0.70
N GLY A 40 8.50 3.74 -1.07
CA GLY A 40 7.26 4.17 -0.43
C GLY A 40 6.12 3.17 -0.64
N ILE A 41 6.00 2.61 -1.84
CA ILE A 41 5.02 1.55 -2.14
C ILE A 41 5.38 0.28 -1.39
N LEU A 42 6.66 -0.11 -1.39
CA LEU A 42 7.12 -1.27 -0.63
C LEU A 42 6.91 -1.11 0.88
N ALA A 43 7.02 0.11 1.41
CA ALA A 43 6.73 0.38 2.82
C ALA A 43 5.24 0.15 3.15
N CYS A 44 4.32 0.54 2.26
CA CYS A 44 2.89 0.25 2.41
C CYS A 44 2.62 -1.26 2.44
N ILE A 45 3.24 -2.02 1.53
CA ILE A 45 3.09 -3.48 1.48
C ILE A 45 3.64 -4.14 2.75
N ARG A 46 4.82 -3.72 3.21
CA ARG A 46 5.40 -4.25 4.46
C ARG A 46 4.54 -3.93 5.68
N TYR A 47 3.98 -2.73 5.74
CA TYR A 47 3.05 -2.36 6.81
C TYR A 47 1.79 -3.25 6.80
N ALA A 48 1.20 -3.48 5.61
CA ALA A 48 0.07 -4.39 5.48
C ALA A 48 0.43 -5.83 5.90
N LYS A 49 1.59 -6.33 5.46
CA LYS A 49 2.11 -7.65 5.86
C LYS A 49 2.22 -7.76 7.37
N GLN A 50 2.83 -6.77 8.03
CA GLN A 50 3.00 -6.79 9.48
C GLN A 50 1.66 -6.82 10.21
N LEU A 51 0.67 -6.03 9.77
CA LEU A 51 -0.67 -6.06 10.35
C LEU A 51 -1.32 -7.45 10.23
N VAL A 52 -1.18 -8.09 9.06
CA VAL A 52 -1.71 -9.45 8.85
C VAL A 52 -0.97 -10.50 9.69
N GLU A 53 0.33 -10.34 9.92
CA GLU A 53 1.12 -11.25 10.78
C GLU A 53 0.79 -11.08 12.28
N GLU A 54 0.35 -9.89 12.70
CA GLU A 54 -0.07 -9.63 14.08
C GLU A 54 -1.51 -10.10 14.35
N GLU A 55 -2.34 -10.29 13.31
CA GLU A 55 -3.68 -10.84 13.45
C GLU A 55 -3.70 -12.38 13.33
N GLU A 56 -4.58 -13.05 14.09
CA GLU A 56 -4.87 -14.47 13.87
C GLU A 56 -5.59 -14.64 12.52
N ALA A 57 -4.82 -14.83 11.46
CA ALA A 57 -5.31 -14.82 10.09
C ALA A 57 -6.43 -15.86 9.85
N HIS A 58 -7.63 -15.36 9.52
CA HIS A 58 -8.67 -16.14 8.88
C HIS A 58 -8.46 -16.17 7.36
N ALA A 59 -8.91 -17.24 6.70
CA ALA A 59 -8.77 -17.41 5.25
C ALA A 59 -9.35 -16.20 4.49
N VAL A 60 -8.56 -15.67 3.56
CA VAL A 60 -9.00 -14.57 2.68
C VAL A 60 -9.93 -15.17 1.62
N PRO A 61 -11.18 -14.71 1.48
CA PRO A 61 -12.05 -15.19 0.41
C PRO A 61 -11.49 -14.76 -0.96
N GLU A 62 -11.50 -15.66 -1.93
CA GLU A 62 -11.24 -15.31 -3.34
C GLU A 62 -12.41 -14.46 -3.85
N VAL A 63 -12.09 -13.29 -4.42
CA VAL A 63 -13.05 -12.36 -5.06
C VAL A 63 -13.08 -12.53 -6.56
#